data_AF-A0AAU3FLP4-F1
#
_entry.id   AF-A0AAU3FLP4-F1
#
_cell.length_a   1.000
_cell.length_b   1.000
_cell.length_c   1.000
_cell.angle_alpha   90.00
_cell.angle_beta   90.00
_cell.angle_gamma   90.00
#
_symmetry.space_group_name_H-M   'P 1'
#
loop_
_entity.id
_entity.type
_entity.pdbx_description
1 polymer ?
#
loop_
_entity_poly.entity_id
_entity_poly.type
_entity_poly.pdbx_seq_one_letter_code
_entity_poly.pdbx_strand_id
1 'polypeptide(L)'
;MNRRAFAATAATLLAITMAPAAQAAPSTDDTSKNGTPPIVGIEMLSPADRADQLAQEPILTLSQRVHELTADVYDAHIAGSKVDTPNRTLVLYWAGQVPNELSHLRSQAAISGVKLVIKPARYSRQQLMRAADEVMPASEGGSRIFELIYAVRPVEGL
;
A
#
# COMPACT_ATOMS: atom_id res chain seq x y z
N MET A 1 37.42 -9.51 47.16
CA MET A 1 36.11 -9.75 47.83
C MET A 1 35.19 -8.63 47.31
N ASN A 2 34.16 -8.86 46.50
CA ASN A 2 33.01 -9.74 46.72
C ASN A 2 32.43 -10.24 45.39
N ARG A 3 32.16 -11.55 45.36
CA ARG A 3 31.39 -12.25 44.33
C ARG A 3 29.90 -11.99 44.57
N ARG A 4 29.13 -11.69 43.53
CA ARG A 4 27.68 -11.95 43.53
C ARG A 4 27.31 -12.58 42.19
N ALA A 5 26.90 -13.84 42.31
CA ALA A 5 26.37 -14.67 41.25
C ALA A 5 24.96 -14.22 40.88
N PHE A 6 24.64 -14.24 39.60
CA PHE A 6 23.27 -14.25 39.10
C PHE A 6 23.07 -15.57 38.37
N ALA A 7 22.20 -16.41 38.93
CA ALA A 7 21.59 -17.54 38.26
C ALA A 7 20.09 -17.32 38.28
N ALA A 8 19.46 -17.29 37.10
CA ALA A 8 18.05 -17.61 36.95
C ALA A 8 17.79 -17.99 35.49
N THR A 9 17.71 -19.29 35.30
CA THR A 9 17.31 -20.01 34.09
C THR A 9 15.83 -19.74 33.81
N ALA A 10 15.49 -19.37 32.57
CA ALA A 10 14.12 -19.43 32.08
C ALA A 10 14.14 -20.05 30.67
N ALA A 11 13.94 -21.37 30.62
CA ALA A 11 13.68 -22.10 29.40
C ALA A 11 12.17 -22.00 29.10
N THR A 12 11.80 -21.22 28.08
CA THR A 12 10.41 -21.13 27.63
C THR A 12 10.15 -22.28 26.66
N LEU A 13 9.25 -23.20 27.02
CA LEU A 13 8.70 -24.20 26.11
C LEU A 13 7.85 -23.48 25.03
N LEU A 14 8.22 -23.65 23.76
CA LEU A 14 7.37 -23.37 22.61
C LEU A 14 6.40 -24.55 22.43
N ALA A 15 5.10 -24.34 22.69
CA ALA A 15 4.05 -25.22 22.21
C ALA A 15 3.52 -24.67 20.88
N ILE A 16 3.95 -25.26 19.76
CA ILE A 16 3.41 -24.99 18.42
C ILE A 16 2.18 -25.90 18.26
N THR A 17 0.98 -25.37 18.48
CA THR A 17 -0.25 -26.05 18.07
C THR A 17 -0.45 -25.80 16.57
N MET A 18 -0.11 -26.81 15.76
CA MET A 18 -0.45 -26.83 14.33
C MET A 18 -1.98 -26.98 14.20
N ALA A 19 -2.64 -25.96 13.65
CA ALA A 19 -4.02 -26.08 13.16
C ALA A 19 -4.01 -26.75 11.77
N PRO A 20 -5.04 -27.56 11.44
CA PRO A 20 -4.98 -28.51 10.34
C PRO A 20 -5.01 -27.85 8.95
N ALA A 21 -4.30 -28.50 8.03
CA ALA A 21 -4.35 -28.21 6.59
C ALA A 21 -5.79 -28.30 6.07
N ALA A 22 -6.23 -27.25 5.39
CA ALA A 22 -7.46 -27.25 4.63
C ALA A 22 -7.43 -28.39 3.59
N GLN A 23 -8.28 -29.38 3.77
CA GLN A 23 -8.57 -30.38 2.74
C GLN A 23 -9.27 -29.67 1.58
N ALA A 24 -8.55 -29.53 0.46
CA ALA A 24 -9.18 -29.23 -0.82
C ALA A 24 -10.03 -30.44 -1.22
N ALA A 25 -11.35 -30.32 -1.12
CA ALA A 25 -12.27 -31.29 -1.69
C ALA A 25 -12.33 -31.10 -3.21
N PRO A 26 -12.37 -32.19 -3.99
CA PRO A 26 -12.44 -32.13 -5.45
C PRO A 26 -13.78 -31.55 -5.92
N SER A 27 -13.69 -30.63 -6.88
CA SER A 27 -14.84 -30.08 -7.60
C SER A 27 -15.52 -31.18 -8.40
N THR A 28 -16.71 -31.59 -7.98
CA THR A 28 -17.65 -32.32 -8.84
C THR A 28 -18.25 -31.34 -9.82
N ASP A 29 -17.86 -31.51 -11.09
CA ASP A 29 -18.66 -31.16 -12.26
C ASP A 29 -20.09 -31.69 -12.05
N ASP A 30 -21.08 -30.79 -12.08
CA ASP A 30 -22.40 -31.20 -12.53
C ASP A 30 -22.99 -30.12 -13.43
N THR A 31 -23.30 -30.58 -14.64
CA THR A 31 -23.84 -29.80 -15.74
C THR A 31 -25.31 -29.51 -15.44
N SER A 32 -25.66 -28.26 -15.16
CA SER A 32 -27.06 -27.83 -15.20
C SER A 32 -27.28 -26.60 -16.09
N LYS A 33 -28.13 -26.85 -17.09
CA LYS A 33 -28.58 -26.02 -18.20
C LYS A 33 -29.23 -24.70 -17.75
N ASN A 34 -29.04 -23.66 -18.57
CA ASN A 34 -29.88 -22.47 -18.68
C ASN A 34 -30.34 -21.79 -17.38
N GLY A 35 -29.53 -20.87 -16.90
CA GLY A 35 -29.98 -19.77 -16.06
C GLY A 35 -29.03 -18.60 -16.28
N THR A 36 -29.57 -17.44 -16.68
CA THR A 36 -28.91 -16.14 -16.58
C THR A 36 -28.05 -16.10 -15.31
N PRO A 37 -26.76 -15.73 -15.36
CA PRO A 37 -25.99 -15.60 -14.14
C PRO A 37 -26.77 -14.66 -13.20
N PRO A 38 -27.08 -15.06 -11.95
CA PRO A 38 -27.64 -14.12 -11.01
C PRO A 38 -26.64 -12.98 -10.94
N ILE A 39 -27.09 -11.76 -11.26
CA ILE A 39 -26.35 -10.55 -10.93
C ILE A 39 -26.10 -10.68 -9.43
N VAL A 40 -24.84 -10.93 -9.08
CA VAL A 40 -24.39 -11.13 -7.71
C VAL A 40 -24.88 -9.92 -6.93
N GLY A 41 -25.90 -10.16 -6.11
CA GLY A 41 -26.50 -9.16 -5.25
C GLY A 41 -25.41 -8.53 -4.43
N ILE A 42 -25.55 -7.23 -4.18
CA ILE A 42 -24.72 -6.42 -3.29
C ILE A 42 -24.24 -7.30 -2.13
N GLU A 43 -23.01 -7.81 -2.22
CA GLU A 43 -22.50 -8.74 -1.24
C GLU A 43 -22.25 -7.92 0.02
N MET A 44 -23.25 -7.91 0.90
CA MET A 44 -23.15 -7.25 2.18
C MET A 44 -22.01 -7.92 2.93
N LEU A 45 -20.96 -7.14 3.21
CA LEU A 45 -19.84 -7.55 4.05
C LEU A 45 -20.35 -8.33 5.27
N SER A 46 -19.66 -9.43 5.60
CA SER A 46 -20.00 -10.18 6.79
C SER A 46 -19.92 -9.26 8.02
N PRO A 47 -20.64 -9.55 9.12
CA PRO A 47 -20.55 -8.75 10.34
C PRO A 47 -19.11 -8.58 10.85
N ALA A 48 -18.25 -9.58 10.64
CA ALA A 48 -16.84 -9.54 10.99
C ALA A 48 -16.08 -8.55 10.10
N ASP A 49 -16.22 -8.65 8.77
CA ASP A 49 -15.54 -7.75 7.83
C ASP A 49 -16.00 -6.30 8.01
N ARG A 50 -17.28 -6.08 8.33
CA ARG A 50 -17.81 -4.75 8.64
C ARG A 50 -17.20 -4.19 9.93
N ALA A 51 -17.02 -5.02 10.97
CA ALA A 51 -16.37 -4.60 12.20
C ALA A 51 -14.89 -4.23 11.95
N ASP A 52 -14.20 -5.01 11.12
CA ASP A 52 -12.81 -4.75 10.73
C ASP A 52 -12.67 -3.47 9.88
N GLN A 53 -13.61 -3.23 8.95
CA GLN A 53 -13.65 -1.99 8.18
C GLN A 53 -13.89 -0.77 9.10
N LEU A 54 -14.87 -0.85 10.00
CA LEU A 54 -15.14 0.23 10.96
C LEU A 54 -13.97 0.48 11.91
N ALA A 55 -13.21 -0.56 12.25
CA ALA A 55 -12.00 -0.42 13.06
C ALA A 55 -10.86 0.31 12.33
N GLN A 56 -10.88 0.36 10.99
CA GLN A 56 -9.89 1.06 10.17
C GLN A 56 -10.24 2.52 9.88
N GLU A 57 -11.51 2.92 10.00
CA GLU A 57 -11.96 4.30 9.77
C GLU A 57 -11.07 5.38 10.40
N PRO A 58 -10.62 5.26 11.67
CA PRO A 58 -9.78 6.28 12.28
C PRO A 58 -8.41 6.44 11.61
N ILE A 59 -7.80 5.34 11.16
CA ILE A 59 -6.48 5.40 10.52
C ILE A 59 -6.58 5.88 9.06
N LEU A 60 -7.68 5.57 8.37
CA LEU A 60 -7.96 6.09 7.04
C LEU A 60 -8.24 7.60 7.09
N THR A 61 -9.06 8.05 8.04
CA THR A 61 -9.30 9.48 8.30
C THR A 61 -8.00 10.23 8.58
N LEU A 62 -7.10 9.65 9.37
CA LEU A 62 -5.78 10.23 9.63
C LEU A 62 -4.94 10.30 8.35
N SER A 63 -4.91 9.24 7.54
CA SER A 63 -4.18 9.20 6.26
C SER A 63 -4.68 10.28 5.31
N GLN A 64 -6.00 10.47 5.23
CA GLN A 64 -6.61 11.52 4.42
C GLN A 64 -6.19 12.92 4.88
N ARG A 65 -6.23 13.19 6.19
CA ARG A 65 -5.75 14.47 6.74
C ARG A 65 -4.27 14.73 6.47
N VAL A 66 -3.43 13.69 6.55
CA VAL A 66 -2.01 13.82 6.17
C VAL A 66 -1.90 14.21 4.70
N HIS A 67 -2.66 13.56 3.81
CA HIS A 67 -2.65 13.88 2.39
C HIS A 67 -3.08 15.33 2.12
N GLU A 68 -4.17 15.79 2.73
CA GLU A 68 -4.67 17.17 2.60
C GLU A 68 -3.64 18.21 3.08
N LEU A 69 -3.02 17.99 4.24
CA LEU A 69 -1.99 18.90 4.77
C LEU A 69 -0.71 18.94 3.93
N THR A 70 -0.47 17.91 3.11
CA THR A 70 0.78 17.75 2.39
C THR A 70 0.60 17.80 0.88
N ALA A 71 -0.60 18.08 0.38
CA ALA A 71 -0.94 18.03 -1.05
C ALA A 71 0.05 18.83 -1.92
N ASP A 72 0.42 20.03 -1.46
CA ASP A 72 1.33 20.94 -2.20
C ASP A 72 2.80 20.48 -2.19
N VAL A 73 3.18 19.63 -1.24
CA VAL A 73 4.57 19.23 -0.98
C VAL A 73 4.77 17.71 -1.05
N TYR A 74 3.74 16.98 -1.47
CA TYR A 74 3.63 15.53 -1.32
C TYR A 74 4.84 14.83 -1.95
N ASP A 75 5.09 15.06 -3.23
CA ASP A 75 6.19 14.40 -3.94
C ASP A 75 7.58 14.91 -3.52
N ALA A 76 7.67 16.17 -3.08
CA ALA A 76 8.93 16.81 -2.75
C ALA A 76 9.52 16.29 -1.43
N HIS A 77 8.69 15.95 -0.45
CA HIS A 77 9.12 15.60 0.90
C HIS A 77 8.64 14.24 1.40
N ILE A 78 7.50 13.72 0.95
CA ILE A 78 7.04 12.40 1.39
C ILE A 78 7.79 11.34 0.62
N ALA A 79 8.37 10.37 1.33
CA ALA A 79 8.99 9.18 0.73
C ALA A 79 7.99 8.02 0.61
N GLY A 80 6.96 8.00 1.47
CA GLY A 80 5.88 7.03 1.47
C GLY A 80 5.18 6.95 2.81
N SER A 81 4.16 6.10 2.90
CA SER A 81 3.44 5.82 4.14
C SER A 81 3.19 4.32 4.30
N LYS A 82 2.99 3.88 5.54
CA LYS A 82 2.61 2.50 5.89
C LYS A 82 1.54 2.52 6.97
N VAL A 83 0.47 1.77 6.75
CA VAL A 83 -0.57 1.51 7.74
C VAL A 83 -0.24 0.23 8.50
N ASP A 84 -0.22 0.31 9.83
CA ASP A 84 -0.12 -0.82 10.75
C ASP A 84 -1.42 -0.89 11.54
N THR A 85 -2.39 -1.62 10.98
CA THR A 85 -3.75 -1.75 11.52
C THR A 85 -3.77 -2.38 12.93
N PRO A 86 -3.03 -3.48 13.20
CA PRO A 86 -2.98 -4.06 14.56
C PRO A 86 -2.54 -3.06 15.62
N ASN A 87 -1.57 -2.20 15.31
CA ASN A 87 -1.06 -1.19 16.24
C ASN A 87 -1.73 0.18 16.10
N ARG A 88 -2.76 0.31 15.25
CA ARG A 88 -3.42 1.58 14.91
C ARG A 88 -2.42 2.70 14.62
N THR A 89 -1.41 2.39 13.82
CA THR A 89 -0.28 3.30 13.57
C THR A 89 -0.14 3.62 12.09
N LEU A 90 -0.18 4.90 11.74
CA LEU A 90 0.24 5.41 10.44
C LEU A 90 1.71 5.84 10.54
N VAL A 91 2.58 5.16 9.78
CA VAL A 91 3.99 5.54 9.64
C VAL A 91 4.13 6.40 8.39
N LEU A 92 4.65 7.62 8.54
CA LEU A 92 4.96 8.53 7.46
C LEU A 92 6.49 8.66 7.34
N TYR A 93 7.03 8.41 6.16
CA TYR A 93 8.45 8.59 5.86
C TYR A 93 8.65 9.97 5.22
N TRP A 94 9.44 10.83 5.88
CA TRP A 94 9.56 12.25 5.52
C TRP A 94 11.02 12.65 5.28
N ALA A 95 11.29 13.27 4.14
CA ALA A 95 12.59 13.80 3.76
C ALA A 95 12.71 15.30 4.12
N GLY A 96 13.75 15.64 4.89
CA GLY A 96 14.02 17.00 5.33
C GLY A 96 13.30 17.39 6.63
N GLN A 97 13.07 18.68 6.81
CA GLN A 97 12.43 19.21 8.02
C GLN A 97 10.94 18.90 8.02
N VAL A 98 10.43 18.38 9.13
CA VAL A 98 9.01 18.07 9.32
C VAL A 98 8.23 19.36 9.64
N PRO A 99 7.16 19.68 8.87
CA PRO A 99 6.29 20.81 9.16
C PRO A 99 5.64 20.73 10.55
N ASN A 100 5.38 21.89 11.16
CA ASN A 100 4.76 21.97 12.48
C ASN A 100 3.33 21.41 12.48
N GLU A 101 2.64 21.53 11.35
CA GLU A 101 1.28 21.06 11.11
C GLU A 101 1.20 19.54 11.26
N LEU A 102 2.19 18.78 10.77
CA LEU A 102 2.27 17.34 10.96
C LEU A 102 2.57 16.96 12.40
N SER A 103 3.37 17.77 13.10
CA SER A 103 3.63 17.58 14.52
C SER A 103 2.36 17.82 15.37
N HIS A 104 1.55 18.80 15.00
CA HIS A 104 0.26 19.08 15.63
C HIS A 104 -0.75 17.97 15.34
N LEU A 105 -0.85 17.52 14.07
CA LEU A 105 -1.70 16.41 13.68
C LEU A 105 -1.35 15.12 14.43
N ARG A 106 -0.06 14.86 14.68
CA ARG A 106 0.38 13.73 15.50
C ARG A 106 -0.19 13.77 16.91
N SER A 107 -0.17 14.93 17.55
CA SER A 107 -0.75 15.11 18.89
C SER A 107 -2.27 14.92 18.86
N GLN A 108 -2.95 15.44 17.83
CA GLN A 108 -4.40 15.25 17.67
C GLN A 108 -4.78 13.79 17.44
N ALA A 109 -4.03 13.06 16.60
CA ALA A 109 -4.26 11.65 16.33
C ALA A 109 -4.19 10.80 17.61
N ALA A 110 -3.22 11.11 18.49
CA ALA A 110 -3.05 10.43 19.76
C ALA A 110 -4.28 10.55 20.67
N ILE A 111 -4.98 11.70 20.65
CA ILE A 111 -6.24 11.90 21.39
C ILE A 111 -7.34 10.98 20.86
N SER A 112 -7.36 10.72 19.55
CA SER A 112 -8.31 9.81 18.89
C SER A 112 -7.92 8.32 18.96
N GLY A 113 -6.86 7.96 19.70
CA GLY A 113 -6.44 6.57 19.87
C GLY A 113 -5.72 5.96 18.66
N VAL A 114 -5.19 6.80 17.75
CA VAL A 114 -4.38 6.40 16.58
C VAL A 114 -3.00 7.05 16.69
N LYS A 115 -1.95 6.39 16.22
CA LYS A 115 -0.58 6.92 16.28
C LYS A 115 -0.13 7.39 14.91
N LEU A 116 0.35 8.63 14.81
CA LEU A 116 1.14 9.09 13.67
C LEU A 116 2.62 9.05 14.02
N VAL A 117 3.38 8.20 13.34
CA VAL A 117 4.83 8.08 13.52
C VAL A 117 5.53 8.65 12.31
N ILE A 118 6.27 9.74 12.48
CA ILE A 118 7.03 10.37 11.41
C ILE A 118 8.48 9.88 11.52
N LYS A 119 8.95 9.17 10.50
CA LYS A 119 10.31 8.67 10.40
C LYS A 119 11.10 9.49 9.38
N PRO A 120 12.36 9.85 9.66
CA PRO A 120 13.20 10.51 8.68
C PRO A 120 13.47 9.56 7.51
N ALA A 121 13.44 10.12 6.30
CA ALA A 121 13.79 9.45 5.05
C ALA A 121 14.96 10.19 4.39
N ARG A 122 15.86 9.42 3.77
CA ARG A 122 17.01 9.98 3.04
C ARG A 122 16.61 10.58 1.69
N TYR A 123 15.58 10.01 1.06
CA TYR A 123 15.12 10.40 -0.27
C TYR A 123 13.61 10.60 -0.25
N SER A 124 13.11 11.59 -0.99
CA SER A 124 11.68 11.79 -1.22
C SER A 124 11.14 10.89 -2.34
N ARG A 125 9.82 10.78 -2.46
CA ARG A 125 9.17 10.01 -3.52
C ARG A 125 9.58 10.50 -4.90
N GLN A 126 9.65 11.81 -5.11
CA GLN A 126 10.13 12.38 -6.38
C GLN A 126 11.54 11.92 -6.73
N GLN A 127 12.46 11.88 -5.75
CA GLN A 127 13.82 11.41 -5.96
C GLN A 127 13.87 9.90 -6.25
N LEU A 128 13.07 9.12 -5.53
CA LEU A 128 12.95 7.68 -5.76
C LEU A 128 12.38 7.38 -7.15
N MET A 129 11.36 8.13 -7.60
CA MET A 129 10.79 7.97 -8.93
C MET A 129 11.77 8.35 -10.03
N ARG A 130 12.47 9.48 -9.91
CA ARG A 130 13.53 9.86 -10.87
C ARG A 130 14.62 8.80 -10.98
N ALA A 131 15.08 8.27 -9.85
CA ALA A 131 16.08 7.20 -9.85
C ALA A 131 15.53 5.90 -10.48
N ALA A 132 14.24 5.59 -10.29
CA ALA A 132 13.60 4.45 -10.93
C ALA A 132 13.51 4.64 -12.46
N ASP A 133 13.16 5.84 -12.93
CA ASP A 133 13.11 6.20 -14.35
C ASP A 133 14.50 6.12 -15.02
N GLU A 134 15.57 6.45 -14.30
CA GLU A 134 16.95 6.31 -14.79
C GLU A 134 17.39 4.85 -14.93
N VAL A 135 16.90 3.96 -14.07
CA VAL A 135 17.29 2.54 -14.03
C VAL A 135 16.43 1.69 -14.97
N MET A 136 15.19 2.10 -15.23
CA MET A 136 14.32 1.47 -16.22
C MET A 136 14.41 2.25 -17.54
N PRO A 137 15.31 1.88 -18.48
CA PRO A 137 15.27 2.48 -19.80
C PRO A 137 13.87 2.24 -20.38
N ALA A 138 13.21 3.30 -20.81
CA ALA A 138 11.96 3.20 -21.55
C ALA A 138 12.19 2.16 -22.65
N SER A 139 11.55 1.01 -22.55
CA SER A 139 11.64 0.01 -23.59
C SER A 139 11.09 0.67 -24.85
N GLU A 140 11.99 1.03 -25.77
CA GLU A 140 11.68 1.44 -27.13
C GLU A 140 11.00 0.27 -27.86
N GLY A 141 9.76 -0.01 -27.51
CA GLY A 141 8.81 -0.77 -28.30
C GLY A 141 8.21 0.17 -29.33
N GLY A 142 9.03 0.56 -30.30
CA GLY A 142 8.69 1.50 -31.35
C GLY A 142 7.37 1.16 -32.04
N SER A 143 6.37 2.01 -31.81
CA SER A 143 5.28 2.24 -32.74
C SER A 143 5.90 2.89 -33.99
N ARG A 144 6.53 2.07 -34.84
CA ARG A 144 6.84 2.45 -36.22
C ARG A 144 5.50 2.64 -36.91
N ILE A 145 5.05 3.89 -36.94
CA ILE A 145 3.98 4.34 -37.82
C ILE A 145 4.41 3.90 -39.22
N PHE A 146 3.62 3.00 -39.81
CA PHE A 146 3.65 2.72 -41.23
C PHE A 146 3.26 4.03 -41.94
N GLU A 147 4.25 4.85 -42.27
CA GLU A 147 4.06 5.86 -43.31
C GLU A 147 3.97 5.10 -44.63
N LEU A 148 2.74 4.70 -44.96
CA LEU A 148 2.39 4.16 -46.26
C LEU A 148 2.59 5.29 -47.27
N ILE A 149 3.77 5.32 -47.89
CA ILE A 149 4.08 6.20 -49.01
C ILE A 149 3.14 5.81 -50.16
N TYR A 150 1.98 6.44 -50.24
CA TYR A 150 1.23 6.57 -51.49
C TYR A 150 1.97 7.59 -52.35
N ALA A 151 3.01 7.13 -53.05
CA ALA A 151 3.58 7.86 -54.18
C ALA A 151 2.59 7.77 -55.36
N VAL A 152 1.52 8.57 -55.31
CA VAL A 152 0.78 8.95 -56.51
C VAL A 152 1.65 9.98 -57.23
N ARG A 153 2.46 9.52 -58.20
CA ARG A 153 3.13 10.43 -59.13
C ARG A 153 2.05 11.13 -59.98
N PRO A 154 2.02 12.46 -60.07
CA PRO A 154 1.37 13.11 -61.20
C PRO A 154 2.25 12.88 -62.44
N VAL A 155 1.66 12.30 -63.49
CA VAL A 155 2.26 12.30 -64.83
C VAL A 155 1.93 13.66 -65.44
N GLU A 156 2.87 14.59 -65.36
CA GLU A 156 2.83 15.79 -66.19
C GLU A 156 3.50 15.49 -67.53
N GLY A 157 2.70 15.60 -68.59
CA GLY A 157 3.07 16.17 -69.90
C GLY A 157 4.18 15.51 -70.72
N LEU A 158 3.77 14.85 -71.81
CA LEU A 158 4.23 15.12 -73.17
C LEU A 158 3.16 14.67 -74.18
#